data_AF-A0A7K0ZCM7-F1
#
_entry.id   AF-A0A7K0ZCM7-F1
#
_cell.length_a   1.000
_cell.length_b   1.000
_cell.length_c   1.000
_cell.angle_alpha   90.00
_cell.angle_beta   90.00
_cell.angle_gamma   90.00
#
_symmetry.space_group_name_H-M   'P 1'
#
loop_
_entity.id
_entity.type
_entity.pdbx_description
1 polymer ?
#
loop_
_entity_poly.entity_id
_entity_poly.type
_entity_poly.pdbx_seq_one_letter_code
_entity_poly.pdbx_strand_id
1 'polypeptide(L)' 'MPILGMPAAGGGQRLLIAVALSSVIWWFIGQTVAARVSKRPVVGWREWAKEFAVLGLGLWIGAAGALIIGALALGGL' A
#
# COMPACT_ATOMS: atom_id res chain seq x y z
N MET A 1 -25.63 12.17 -3.39
CA MET A 1 -26.24 12.31 -2.05
C MET A 1 -25.40 11.48 -1.09
N PRO A 2 -24.83 12.04 -0.02
CA PRO A 2 -24.14 11.20 0.97
C PRO A 2 -25.19 10.31 1.60
N ILE A 3 -24.98 8.98 1.66
CA ILE A 3 -25.79 8.12 2.54
C ILE A 3 -25.26 8.34 3.97
N LEU A 4 -25.54 9.55 4.47
CA LEU A 4 -25.42 9.97 5.85
C LEU A 4 -26.48 9.17 6.63
N GLY A 5 -26.10 7.96 7.07
CA GLY A 5 -27.05 7.08 7.76
C GLY A 5 -26.76 5.59 7.70
N MET A 6 -25.82 5.11 6.87
CA MET A 6 -25.32 3.76 7.07
C MET A 6 -24.36 3.82 8.27
N PRO A 7 -24.68 3.19 9.41
CA PRO A 7 -23.65 2.99 10.41
C PRO A 7 -22.57 2.19 9.68
N ALA A 8 -21.36 2.73 9.64
CA ALA A 8 -20.20 1.90 9.34
C ALA A 8 -20.17 0.84 10.45
N ALA A 9 -20.89 -0.26 10.25
CA ALA A 9 -20.94 -1.38 11.17
C ALA A 9 -19.49 -1.90 11.27
N GLY A 10 -18.78 -1.43 12.30
CA GLY A 10 -17.36 -1.69 12.51
C GLY A 10 -16.37 -0.64 11.97
N GLY A 11 -16.75 0.63 11.76
CA GLY A 11 -15.88 1.66 11.15
C GLY A 11 -14.49 1.80 11.79
N GLY A 12 -14.41 1.88 13.12
CA GLY A 12 -13.13 1.99 13.83
C GLY A 12 -12.24 0.75 13.69
N GLN A 13 -12.80 -0.44 13.89
CA GLN A 13 -12.04 -1.70 13.78
C GLN A 13 -11.58 -1.98 12.35
N ARG A 14 -12.42 -1.67 11.34
CA ARG A 14 -12.05 -1.79 9.92
C ARG A 14 -10.93 -0.84 9.55
N LEU A 15 -10.96 0.41 10.04
CA LEU A 15 -9.88 1.37 9.84
C LEU A 15 -8.58 0.89 10.50
N LEU A 16 -8.65 0.38 11.73
CA LEU A 16 -7.47 -0.18 12.42
C LEU A 16 -6.87 -1.37 11.66
N ILE A 17 -7.71 -2.28 11.15
CA ILE A 17 -7.27 -3.40 10.32
C ILE A 17 -6.63 -2.90 9.02
N ALA A 18 -7.24 -1.92 8.35
CA ALA A 18 -6.70 -1.34 7.14
C ALA A 18 -5.34 -0.67 7.37
N VAL A 19 -5.20 0.09 8.46
CA VAL A 19 -3.93 0.70 8.88
C VAL A 19 -2.89 -0.38 9.19
N ALA A 20 -3.25 -1.39 9.98
CA ALA A 20 -2.33 -2.47 10.33
C ALA A 20 -1.84 -3.23 9.08
N LEU A 21 -2.74 -3.59 8.16
CA LEU A 21 -2.38 -4.26 6.92
C LEU A 21 -1.49 -3.38 6.03
N SER A 22 -1.83 -2.10 5.90
CA SER A 22 -1.03 -1.13 5.15
C SER A 22 0.38 -1.00 5.74
N SER A 23 0.49 -0.83 7.06
CA SER A 23 1.77 -0.77 7.78
C SER A 23 2.60 -2.04 7.58
N VAL A 24 1.97 -3.21 7.63
CA VAL A 24 2.65 -4.50 7.40
C VAL A 24 3.18 -4.58 5.96
N ILE A 25 2.39 -4.18 4.97
CA ILE A 25 2.83 -4.16 3.56
C ILE A 25 4.04 -3.25 3.38
N TRP A 26 3.97 -2.02 3.88
CA TRP A 26 5.08 -1.07 3.79
C TRP A 26 6.32 -1.54 4.55
N TRP A 27 6.14 -2.18 5.70
CA TRP A 27 7.23 -2.81 6.45
C TRP A 27 7.92 -3.90 5.64
N PHE A 28 7.17 -4.81 5.02
CA PHE A 28 7.74 -5.87 4.17
C PHE A 28 8.49 -5.29 2.96
N ILE A 29 7.96 -4.25 2.33
CA ILE A 29 8.68 -3.54 1.25
C ILE A 29 10.00 -2.99 1.80
N GLY A 30 9.99 -2.34 2.97
CA GLY A 30 11.19 -1.83 3.63
C GLY A 30 12.25 -2.91 3.90
N GLN A 31 11.82 -4.05 4.46
CA GLN A 31 12.70 -5.19 4.77
C GLN A 31 13.27 -5.84 3.51
N THR A 32 12.45 -6.00 2.46
CA THR A 32 12.92 -6.58 1.19
C THR A 32 13.94 -5.67 0.49
N VAL A 33 13.73 -4.35 0.53
CA VAL A 33 14.72 -3.39 0.01
C VAL A 33 15.99 -3.42 0.84
N ALA A 34 15.88 -3.40 2.18
CA ALA A 34 17.02 -3.51 3.08
C ALA A 34 17.87 -4.75 2.75
N ALA A 35 17.24 -5.91 2.62
CA ALA A 35 17.91 -7.16 2.25
C ALA A 35 18.56 -7.12 0.85
N ARG A 36 18.00 -6.36 -0.10
CA ARG A 36 18.56 -6.18 -1.45
C ARG A 36 19.77 -5.27 -1.43
N VAL A 37 19.66 -4.10 -0.80
CA VAL A 37 20.74 -3.12 -0.78
C VAL A 37 21.92 -3.64 0.04
N SER A 38 21.71 -4.32 1.17
CA SER A 38 22.78 -4.88 2.03
C SER A 38 23.73 -5.86 1.33
N LYS A 39 23.40 -6.35 0.13
CA LYS A 39 24.32 -7.15 -0.69
C LYS A 39 25.40 -6.31 -1.38
N ARG A 40 25.29 -4.98 -1.38
CA ARG A 40 26.25 -4.05 -1.98
C ARG A 40 27.31 -3.62 -0.94
N PRO A 41 28.59 -3.48 -1.32
CA PRO A 41 29.67 -3.14 -0.39
C PRO A 41 29.51 -1.77 0.29
N VAL A 42 28.87 -0.82 -0.40
CA VAL A 42 28.60 0.53 0.10
C VAL A 42 27.12 0.84 -0.16
N VAL A 43 26.36 1.04 0.92
CA VAL A 43 24.94 1.39 0.87
C VAL A 43 24.72 2.67 1.64
N GLY A 44 24.24 3.70 0.95
CA GLY A 44 23.73 4.91 1.56
C GLY A 44 22.21 4.87 1.70
N TRP A 45 21.70 5.71 2.61
CA TRP A 45 20.26 5.92 2.80
C TRP A 45 19.53 6.29 1.49
N ARG A 46 20.21 7.01 0.60
CA ARG A 46 19.69 7.42 -0.71
C ARG A 46 19.40 6.23 -1.63
N GLU A 47 20.28 5.24 -1.66
CA GLU A 47 20.11 4.06 -2.51
C GLU A 47 18.97 3.16 -1.99
N TRP A 48 18.83 3.04 -0.67
CA TRP A 48 17.66 2.40 -0.07
C TRP A 48 16.36 3.14 -0.42
N ALA A 49 16.33 4.46 -0.26
CA ALA A 49 15.13 5.26 -0.53
C ALA A 49 14.69 5.21 -2.01
N LYS A 50 15.64 5.18 -2.96
CA LYS A 50 15.34 5.00 -4.39
C LYS A 50 14.69 3.65 -4.66
N GLU A 51 15.27 2.56 -4.16
CA GLU A 51 14.73 1.22 -4.37
C GLU A 51 13.36 1.05 -3.69
N PHE A 52 13.20 1.63 -2.50
CA PHE A 52 11.93 1.68 -1.78
C PHE A 52 10.87 2.46 -2.56
N ALA A 53 11.21 3.61 -3.14
CA ALA A 53 10.30 4.39 -3.95
C ALA A 53 9.85 3.63 -5.21
N VAL A 54 10.77 2.94 -5.89
CA VAL A 54 10.46 2.14 -7.08
C VAL A 54 9.50 0.99 -6.75
N LEU A 55 9.77 0.23 -5.68
CA LEU A 55 8.86 -0.86 -5.27
C LEU A 55 7.52 -0.32 -4.74
N GLY A 56 7.55 0.81 -4.03
CA GLY A 56 6.35 1.50 -3.55
C GLY A 56 5.46 1.97 -4.69
N LEU A 57 6.01 2.48 -5.79
CA LEU A 57 5.24 2.85 -6.98
C LEU A 57 4.49 1.66 -7.59
N GLY A 58 5.11 0.47 -7.60
CA GLY A 58 4.43 -0.76 -8.02
C GLY A 58 3.20 -1.07 -7.18
N LEU A 59 3.28 -0.89 -5.86
CA LEU A 59 2.13 -1.04 -4.95
C LEU A 59 1.02 -0.02 -5.28
N TRP A 60 1.37 1.24 -5.52
CA TRP A 60 0.40 2.27 -5.89
C TRP A 60 -0.31 1.97 -7.21
N ILE A 61 0.41 1.52 -8.23
CA ILE A 61 -0.16 1.12 -9.52
C ILE A 61 -1.09 -0.08 -9.35
N GLY A 62 -0.68 -1.08 -8.57
CA GLY A 62 -1.51 -2.24 -8.26
C GLY A 62 -2.80 -1.86 -7.53
N ALA A 63 -2.71 -0.95 -6.55
CA ALA A 63 -3.87 -0.45 -5.83
C ALA A 63 -4.82 0.35 -6.74
N ALA A 64 -4.30 1.25 -7.56
CA ALA A 64 -5.10 1.99 -8.54
C ALA A 64 -5.78 1.05 -9.55
N GLY A 65 -5.06 0.04 -10.05
CA GLY A 65 -5.61 -0.98 -10.94
C GLY A 65 -6.71 -1.81 -10.27
N ALA A 66 -6.51 -2.23 -9.03
CA ALA A 66 -7.53 -2.96 -8.26
C ALA A 66 -8.80 -2.12 -8.04
N LEU A 67 -8.65 -0.82 -7.79
CA LEU A 67 -9.78 0.11 -7.67
C LEU A 67 -10.53 0.27 -9.00
N ILE A 68 -9.82 0.41 -10.13
CA ILE A 68 -10.42 0.49 -11.46
C ILE A 68 -11.19 -0.80 -11.77
N ILE A 69 -10.60 -1.97 -11.56
CA ILE A 69 -11.25 -3.26 -11.78
C ILE A 69 -12.47 -3.41 -10.87
N GLY A 70 -12.35 -3.03 -9.59
CA GLY A 70 -13.47 -3.03 -8.66
C GLY A 70 -14.61 -2.12 -9.10
N ALA A 71 -14.30 -0.92 -9.60
CA ALA A 71 -15.28 0.01 -10.15
C ALA A 71 -15.99 -0.58 -11.38
N LEU A 72 -15.25 -1.16 -12.33
CA LEU A 72 -15.81 -1.84 -13.50
C LEU A 72 -16.73 -3.01 -13.11
N ALA A 73 -16.29 -3.85 -12.17
CA ALA A 73 -17.06 -5.00 -11.71
C ALA A 73 -18.37 -4.61 -11.01
N LEU A 74 -18.41 -3.44 -10.38
CA LEU A 74 -19.61 -2.90 -9.72
C LEU A 74 -20.50 -2.07 -10.68
N GLY A 75 -20.17 -2.01 -11.97
CA GLY A 75 -20.91 -1.24 -12.98
C GLY A 75 -20.71 0.27 -12.87
N GLY A 76 -19.60 0.71 -12.26
CA GLY A 76 -19.29 2.12 -12.00
C GLY A 76 -18.68 2.90 -13.17
N LEU A 77 -18.67 2.34 -14.39
CA LEU A 77 -18.20 2.97 -15.62
C LEU A 77 -19.12 2.60 -16.79
#